data_AF-A0AAJ2THB1-F1
#
_entry.id   AF-A0AAJ2THB1-F1
#
_cell.length_a   1.000
_cell.length_b   1.000
_cell.length_c   1.000
_cell.angle_alpha   90.00
_cell.angle_beta   90.00
_cell.angle_gamma   90.00
#
_symmetry.space_group_name_H-M   'P 1'
#
loop_
_entity.id
_entity.type
_entity.pdbx_description
1 polymer ?
#
loop_
_entity_poly.entity_id
_entity_poly.type
_entity_poly.pdbx_seq_one_letter_code
_entity_poly.pdbx_strand_id
1 'polypeptide(L)' 'MAMIDRYPNIWAVKVDVQNVSELTVSYHIFSASVVMLFVQGKETVREAGIISVIKLEEKISRYDALFYGEDKN' A
#
# COMPACT_ATOMS: atom_id res chain seq x y z
N MET A 1 9.81 0.50 15.48
CA MET A 1 9.93 0.86 14.07
C MET A 1 8.86 0.10 13.30
N ALA A 2 8.02 0.81 12.56
CA ALA A 2 7.01 0.22 11.71
C ALA A 2 7.63 -0.28 10.39
N MET A 3 7.01 -1.25 9.73
CA MET A 3 7.47 -1.80 8.44
C MET A 3 7.70 -0.72 7.39
N ILE A 4 6.79 0.26 7.33
CA ILE A 4 6.80 1.30 6.31
C ILE A 4 7.98 2.27 6.45
N ASP A 5 8.53 2.41 7.65
CA ASP A 5 9.67 3.31 7.94
C ASP A 5 10.93 2.91 7.16
N ARG A 6 10.98 1.68 6.60
CA ARG A 6 12.08 1.20 5.75
C ARG A 6 12.01 1.68 4.31
N TYR A 7 10.89 2.27 3.88
CA TYR A 7 10.64 2.68 2.49
C TYR A 7 10.42 4.19 2.42
N PRO A 8 11.51 5.00 2.46
CA PRO A 8 11.41 6.46 2.56
C PRO A 8 10.74 7.12 1.36
N ASN A 9 10.73 6.46 0.20
CA ASN A 9 10.10 6.95 -1.02
C ASN A 9 8.61 6.59 -1.12
N ILE A 10 8.05 5.90 -0.12
CA ILE A 10 6.65 5.49 -0.08
C ILE A 10 5.92 6.32 0.96
N TRP A 11 4.92 7.07 0.49
CA TRP A 11 4.01 7.79 1.37
C TRP A 11 2.85 6.89 1.77
N ALA A 12 2.63 6.74 3.08
CA ALA A 12 1.54 5.93 3.62
C ALA A 12 0.48 6.79 4.29
N VAL A 13 -0.78 6.44 4.01
CA VAL A 13 -1.95 7.08 4.60
C VAL A 13 -2.80 6.00 5.25
N LYS A 14 -3.26 6.28 6.46
CA LYS A 14 -4.28 5.48 7.13
C LYS A 14 -5.61 6.22 7.01
N VAL A 15 -6.61 5.52 6.48
CA VAL A 15 -7.98 6.04 6.35
C VAL A 15 -8.90 5.17 7.20
N ASP A 16 -9.71 5.82 8.04
CA ASP A 16 -10.85 5.15 8.66
C ASP A 16 -12.03 5.22 7.70
N VAL A 17 -12.30 4.10 7.04
CA VAL A 17 -13.34 3.97 6.01
C VAL A 17 -14.74 4.16 6.57
N GLN A 18 -14.96 4.03 7.88
CA GLN A 18 -16.27 4.25 8.49
C GLN A 18 -16.70 5.72 8.44
N ASN A 19 -15.73 6.64 8.38
CA ASN A 19 -15.97 8.07 8.39
C ASN A 19 -16.00 8.67 6.97
N VAL A 20 -15.78 7.87 5.91
CA VAL A 20 -15.62 8.39 4.54
C VAL A 20 -16.30 7.49 3.50
N SER A 21 -17.63 7.55 3.45
CA SER A 21 -18.45 6.70 2.56
C SER A 21 -18.21 6.92 1.06
N GLU A 22 -17.75 8.09 0.62
CA GLU A 22 -17.48 8.33 -0.80
C GLU A 22 -16.27 7.53 -1.28
N LEU A 23 -15.23 7.42 -0.45
CA LEU A 23 -14.02 6.65 -0.76
C LEU A 23 -14.31 5.15 -0.84
N THR A 24 -15.18 4.63 0.03
CA THR A 24 -15.49 3.20 0.01
C THR A 24 -16.20 2.80 -1.27
N VAL A 25 -17.11 3.64 -1.77
CA VAL A 25 -17.78 3.44 -3.05
C VAL A 25 -16.79 3.59 -4.21
N SER A 26 -16.01 4.67 -4.25
CA SER A 26 -15.10 4.94 -5.38
C SER A 26 -14.01 3.87 -5.54
N TYR A 27 -13.49 3.35 -4.44
CA TYR A 27 -12.44 2.31 -4.45
C TYR A 27 -12.98 0.89 -4.27
N HIS A 28 -14.30 0.69 -4.29
CA HIS A 28 -14.97 -0.61 -4.15
C HIS A 28 -14.50 -1.37 -2.89
N ILE A 29 -14.41 -0.66 -1.77
CA ILE A 29 -13.97 -1.21 -0.48
C ILE A 29 -15.21 -1.65 0.31
N PHE A 30 -15.47 -2.95 0.31
CA PHE A 30 -16.59 -3.56 1.03
C PHE A 30 -16.13 -4.49 2.17
N SER A 31 -14.83 -4.53 2.45
CA SER A 31 -14.23 -5.39 3.47
C SER A 31 -13.66 -4.57 4.62
N ALA A 32 -13.55 -5.18 5.81
CA ALA A 32 -13.13 -4.50 7.03
C ALA A 32 -11.67 -4.01 7.02
N SER A 33 -10.81 -4.57 6.15
CA SER A 33 -9.39 -4.19 6.07
C SER A 33 -8.94 -4.27 4.63
N VAL A 34 -8.40 -3.18 4.11
CA VAL A 34 -7.83 -3.11 2.75
C VAL A 34 -6.53 -2.33 2.81
N VAL A 35 -5.51 -2.85 2.13
CA VAL A 35 -4.27 -2.12 1.83
C VAL A 35 -4.15 -2.00 0.32
N MET A 36 -3.94 -0.78 -0.16
CA MET A 36 -3.74 -0.46 -1.57
C MET A 36 -2.38 0.21 -1.75
N LEU A 37 -1.62 -0.21 -2.76
CA LEU A 37 -0.40 0.45 -3.21
C LEU A 37 -0.66 1.09 -4.56
N PHE A 38 -0.37 2.39 -4.66
CA PHE A 38 -0.41 3.13 -5.91
C PHE A 38 1.01 3.40 -6.37
N VAL A 39 1.29 3.05 -7.62
CA VAL A 39 2.56 3.32 -8.30
C VAL A 39 2.24 4.18 -9.50
N GLN A 40 2.87 5.36 -9.61
CA GLN A 40 2.62 6.33 -10.69
C GLN A 40 1.11 6.65 -10.87
N GLY A 41 0.38 6.75 -9.76
CA GLY A 41 -1.06 7.04 -9.75
C GLY A 41 -1.98 5.86 -10.08
N LYS A 42 -1.43 4.68 -10.40
CA LYS A 42 -2.21 3.48 -10.69
C LYS A 42 -2.19 2.50 -9.52
N GLU A 43 -3.37 2.00 -9.16
CA GLU A 43 -3.49 0.91 -8.19
C GLU A 43 -2.78 -0.35 -8.73
N THR A 44 -1.79 -0.82 -7.98
CA THR A 44 -0.86 -1.87 -8.43
C THR A 44 -0.89 -3.09 -7.51
N VAL A 45 -1.12 -2.88 -6.21
CA VAL A 45 -1.35 -3.96 -5.25
C VAL A 45 -2.61 -3.65 -4.46
N ARG A 46 -3.46 -4.66 -4.28
CA ARG A 46 -4.60 -4.64 -3.37
C ARG A 46 -4.62 -5.92 -2.55
N GLU A 47 -4.64 -5.78 -1.24
CA GLU A 47 -4.86 -6.86 -0.27
C GLU A 47 -6.11 -6.53 0.54
N ALA A 48 -6.99 -7.51 0.76
CA ALA A 48 -8.25 -7.32 1.47
C ALA A 48 -8.51 -8.45 2.47
N GLY A 49 -9.14 -8.13 3.60
CA GLY A 49 -9.44 -9.08 4.67
C GLY A 49 -8.23 -9.38 5.55
N ILE A 50 -7.87 -10.66 5.68
CA ILE A 50 -6.69 -11.08 6.46
C ILE A 50 -5.43 -10.85 5.62
N ILE A 51 -4.66 -9.83 5.98
CA ILE A 51 -3.48 -9.40 5.22
C ILE A 51 -2.22 -9.97 5.86
N SER A 52 -1.43 -10.70 5.08
CA SER A 52 -0.09 -11.13 5.49
C SER A 52 0.89 -9.97 5.34
N VAL A 53 1.40 -9.46 6.47
CA VAL A 53 2.40 -8.38 6.48
C VAL A 53 3.67 -8.79 5.73
N ILE A 54 4.10 -10.05 5.85
CA ILE A 54 5.28 -10.57 5.15
C ILE A 54 5.09 -10.49 3.63
N LYS A 55 3.97 -11.02 3.10
CA LYS A 55 3.69 -10.97 1.66
C LYS A 55 3.49 -9.54 1.14
N LEU A 56 2.90 -8.67 1.96
CA LEU A 56 2.76 -7.26 1.63
C LEU A 56 4.13 -6.60 1.52
N GLU A 57 5.02 -6.85 2.47
CA GLU A 57 6.39 -6.34 2.49
C GLU A 57 7.19 -6.80 1.26
N GLU A 58 7.11 -8.08 0.89
CA GLU A 58 7.74 -8.62 -0.33
C GLU A 58 7.27 -7.92 -1.60
N LYS A 59 5.99 -7.56 -1.69
CA LYS A 59 5.46 -6.80 -2.83
C LYS A 59 5.98 -5.36 -2.81
N ILE A 60 5.95 -4.71 -1.66
CA ILE A 60 6.43 -3.33 -1.49
C ILE A 60 7.91 -3.23 -1.84
N SER A 61 8.76 -4.10 -1.30
CA SER A 61 10.21 -4.09 -1.54
C SER A 61 10.55 -4.30 -3.01
N ARG A 62 9.81 -5.17 -3.71
CA ARG A 62 9.99 -5.36 -5.16
C ARG A 62 9.70 -4.09 -5.94
N TYR A 63 8.63 -3.36 -5.62
CA TYR A 63 8.33 -2.10 -6.28
C TYR A 63 9.31 -1.00 -5.90
N ASP A 64 9.67 -0.88 -4.62
CA ASP A 64 10.67 0.09 -4.18
C ASP A 64 12.01 -0.12 -4.91
N ALA A 65 12.49 -1.36 -5.01
CA ALA A 65 13.69 -1.69 -5.77
C ALA A 65 13.56 -1.39 -7.28
N LEU A 66 12.40 -1.67 -7.89
CA LEU A 66 12.19 -1.42 -9.32
C LEU A 66 12.23 0.08 -9.67
N PHE A 67 11.77 0.95 -8.77
CA PHE A 67 11.66 2.39 -9.03
C PHE A 67 12.77 3.22 -8.40
N TYR A 68 13.43 2.73 -7.35
CA TYR A 68 14.40 3.47 -6.56
C TYR A 68 15.68 2.67 -6.26
N GLY A 69 15.83 1.45 -6.80
CA GLY A 69 16.97 0.57 -6.54
C GLY A 69 18.24 0.88 -7.34
N GLU A 70 18.20 1.80 -8.30
CA GLU A 70 19.30 2.13 -9.20
C GLU A 70 19.87 3.53 -8.90
N ASP A 71 20.52 3.69 -7.74
CA ASP A 71 21.47 4.79 -7.45
C ASP A 71 22.31 4.46 -6.19
N LYS A 72 22.85 3.24 -6.15
CA LYS A 72 23.88 2.83 -5.18
C LYS A 72 24.94 1.98 -5.88
N ASN A 73 25.64 2.59 -6.84
CA ASN A 73 26.95 2.10 -7.28
C ASN A 73 28.02 3.14 -6.95
#